data_AF-A0AAW0VMD8-F1
#
_entry.id   AF-A0AAW0VMD8-F1
#
_cell.length_a   1.000
_cell.length_b   1.000
_cell.length_c   1.000
_cell.angle_alpha   90.00
_cell.angle_beta   90.00
_cell.angle_gamma   90.00
#
_symmetry.space_group_name_H-M   'P 1'
#
loop_
_entity.id
_entity.type
_entity.pdbx_description
1 polymer ?
#
loop_
_entity_poly.entity_id
_entity_poly.type
_entity_poly.pdbx_seq_one_letter_code
_entity_poly.pdbx_strand_id
1 'polypeptide(L)'
;MSYLEIKRIVEKEIEKVTKPLFIDDEVRRVMAKHHISEETVQQALNKTNAHLKRVVRHKLSKQVVHQLVQQIVKNESQKLMKVNEQLQRVSQLVQPIIVPESKGGLSAQERVTQLQELVEVLPEPEYLFAFDRGDEDKEEEEEQDARKYEERKEDKLGDGNDEENLGNRLIVDNEARVESISKRQLEEEYAKAVSEEIKEDVALRRASNEELRQKYAELRTQLIEVSGKLIYERQKIEYLTKLEEKTRVIKNIPRKDEGRTDLDAQITRFRILVEKLEYATS
;
A
#
# COMPACT_ATOMS: atom_id res chain seq x y z
N MET A 1 3.21 -15.36 -2.85
CA MET A 1 4.66 -15.30 -3.07
C MET A 1 5.19 -16.72 -3.15
N SER A 2 5.45 -17.18 -4.37
CA SER A 2 5.99 -18.52 -4.64
C SER A 2 7.49 -18.56 -4.35
N TYR A 3 7.98 -19.68 -3.83
CA TYR A 3 9.42 -19.92 -3.57
C TYR A 3 10.29 -19.57 -4.80
N LEU A 4 9.76 -19.79 -6.01
CA LEU A 4 10.43 -19.50 -7.27
C LEU A 4 10.61 -17.99 -7.52
N GLU A 5 9.66 -17.16 -7.11
CA GLU A 5 9.73 -15.69 -7.26
C GLU A 5 10.78 -15.11 -6.32
N ILE A 6 10.77 -15.55 -5.05
CA ILE A 6 11.76 -15.15 -4.05
C ILE A 6 13.16 -15.57 -4.48
N LYS A 7 13.29 -16.79 -5.00
CA LYS A 7 14.57 -17.27 -5.55
C LYS A 7 15.06 -16.40 -6.70
N ARG A 8 14.20 -16.05 -7.67
CA ARG A 8 14.56 -15.19 -8.80
C ARG A 8 15.00 -13.80 -8.36
N ILE A 9 14.32 -13.20 -7.38
CA ILE A 9 14.69 -11.89 -6.84
C ILE A 9 16.07 -11.94 -6.17
N VAL A 10 16.30 -12.95 -5.32
CA VAL A 10 17.58 -13.11 -4.63
C VAL A 10 18.70 -13.40 -5.65
N GLU A 11 18.44 -14.19 -6.69
CA GLU A 11 19.40 -14.44 -7.77
C GLU A 11 19.71 -13.16 -8.57
N LYS A 12 18.71 -12.31 -8.89
CA LYS A 12 18.92 -11.00 -9.55
C LYS A 12 19.76 -10.04 -8.70
N GLU A 13 19.52 -9.96 -7.40
CA GLU A 13 20.31 -9.10 -6.50
C GLU A 13 21.74 -9.61 -6.33
N ILE A 14 21.93 -10.92 -6.28
CA ILE A 14 23.27 -11.53 -6.28
C ILE A 14 23.98 -11.25 -7.61
N GLU A 15 23.27 -11.29 -8.73
CA GLU A 15 23.82 -10.98 -10.04
C GLU A 15 24.31 -9.53 -10.13
N LYS A 16 23.56 -8.56 -9.58
CA LYS A 16 23.99 -7.15 -9.45
C LYS A 16 25.29 -7.01 -8.65
N VAL A 17 25.41 -7.70 -7.51
CA VAL A 17 26.62 -7.68 -6.66
C VAL A 17 27.80 -8.41 -7.32
N THR A 18 27.52 -9.33 -8.25
CA THR A 18 28.53 -10.12 -8.96
C THR A 18 29.01 -9.45 -10.26
N LYS A 19 28.39 -8.32 -10.66
CA LYS A 19 28.81 -7.59 -11.87
C LYS A 19 30.29 -7.21 -11.75
N PRO A 20 31.10 -7.52 -12.78
CA PRO A 20 32.51 -7.16 -12.78
C PRO A 20 32.65 -5.63 -12.85
N LEU A 21 33.65 -5.10 -12.15
CA LEU A 21 34.00 -3.68 -12.22
C LEU A 21 34.59 -3.39 -13.61
N PHE A 22 34.02 -2.39 -14.29
CA PHE A 22 34.52 -1.88 -15.56
C PHE A 22 35.26 -0.57 -15.35
N ILE A 23 36.02 -0.14 -16.36
CA ILE A 23 36.62 1.20 -16.37
C ILE A 23 35.50 2.19 -16.67
N ASP A 24 34.92 2.76 -15.62
CA ASP A 24 33.96 3.85 -15.73
C ASP A 24 34.66 5.17 -16.08
N ASP A 25 33.90 6.15 -16.58
CA ASP A 25 34.44 7.46 -16.96
C ASP A 25 35.10 8.19 -15.78
N GLU A 26 34.72 7.89 -14.55
CA GLU A 26 35.39 8.38 -13.34
C GLU A 26 36.78 7.76 -13.14
N VAL A 27 36.90 6.45 -13.38
CA VAL A 27 38.20 5.75 -13.33
C VAL A 27 39.12 6.29 -14.43
N ARG A 28 38.56 6.59 -15.61
CA ARG A 28 39.30 7.23 -16.72
C ARG A 28 39.76 8.66 -16.38
N ARG A 29 38.95 9.45 -15.65
CA ARG A 29 39.38 10.77 -15.13
C ARG A 29 40.50 10.67 -14.10
N VAL A 30 40.45 9.69 -13.20
CA VAL A 30 41.51 9.45 -12.20
C VAL A 30 42.79 8.96 -12.87
N MET A 31 42.69 8.11 -13.90
CA MET A 31 43.83 7.69 -14.73
C MET A 31 44.52 8.87 -15.42
N ALA A 32 43.74 9.78 -16.03
CA ALA A 32 44.27 10.97 -16.67
C ALA A 32 45.02 11.88 -15.68
N LYS A 33 44.49 12.02 -14.46
CA LYS A 33 45.07 12.85 -13.38
C LYS A 33 46.41 12.30 -12.84
N HIS A 34 46.60 10.98 -12.85
CA HIS A 34 47.79 10.33 -12.28
C HIS A 34 48.76 9.75 -13.32
N HIS A 35 48.50 9.94 -14.62
CA HIS A 35 49.33 9.42 -15.73
C HIS A 35 49.60 7.91 -15.63
N ILE A 36 48.61 7.16 -15.17
CA ILE A 36 48.71 5.71 -15.00
C ILE A 36 48.35 5.06 -16.34
N SER A 37 49.18 4.14 -16.83
CA SER A 37 48.89 3.37 -18.05
C SER A 37 47.62 2.55 -17.88
N GLU A 38 46.72 2.61 -18.86
CA GLU A 38 45.44 1.88 -18.90
C GLU A 38 45.64 0.39 -18.65
N GLU A 39 46.74 -0.19 -19.13
CA GLU A 39 47.09 -1.59 -18.92
C GLU A 39 47.29 -1.96 -17.45
N THR A 40 47.89 -1.06 -16.65
CA THR A 40 48.13 -1.33 -15.22
C THR A 40 46.85 -1.26 -14.40
N VAL A 41 45.92 -0.39 -14.78
CA VAL A 41 44.59 -0.31 -14.17
C VAL A 41 43.72 -1.48 -14.61
N GLN A 42 43.80 -1.90 -15.87
CA GLN A 42 43.16 -3.11 -16.38
C GLN A 42 43.62 -4.35 -15.60
N GLN A 43 44.92 -4.49 -15.35
CA GLN A 43 45.48 -5.59 -14.56
C GLN A 43 45.05 -5.55 -13.09
N ALA A 44 45.00 -4.36 -12.47
CA ALA A 44 44.51 -4.20 -11.11
C ALA A 44 43.01 -4.53 -10.99
N LEU A 45 42.20 -4.05 -11.93
CA LEU A 45 40.77 -4.36 -12.04
C LEU A 45 40.52 -5.84 -12.28
N ASN A 46 41.33 -6.49 -13.12
CA ASN A 46 41.22 -7.93 -13.33
C ASN A 46 41.56 -8.73 -12.06
N LYS A 47 42.55 -8.29 -11.27
CA LYS A 47 42.87 -8.90 -9.98
C LYS A 47 41.76 -8.70 -8.95
N THR A 48 41.19 -7.49 -8.84
CA THR A 48 40.07 -7.22 -7.92
C THR A 48 38.81 -7.95 -8.34
N ASN A 49 38.49 -8.00 -9.64
CA ASN A 49 37.38 -8.77 -10.19
C ASN A 49 37.55 -10.27 -9.95
N ALA A 50 38.77 -10.81 -10.07
CA ALA A 50 39.05 -12.21 -9.73
C ALA A 50 38.86 -12.48 -8.22
N HIS A 51 39.29 -11.54 -7.37
CA HIS A 51 39.09 -11.63 -5.93
C HIS A 51 37.60 -11.56 -5.55
N LEU A 52 36.85 -10.62 -6.15
CA LEU A 52 35.40 -10.48 -5.99
C LEU A 52 34.68 -11.79 -6.41
N LYS A 53 35.01 -12.35 -7.58
CA LYS A 53 34.48 -13.64 -8.03
C LYS A 53 34.81 -14.80 -7.08
N ARG A 54 35.93 -14.76 -6.36
CA ARG A 54 36.31 -15.80 -5.39
C ARG A 54 35.52 -15.64 -4.08
N VAL A 55 35.39 -14.42 -3.59
CA VAL A 55 34.62 -14.09 -2.38
C VAL A 55 33.14 -14.38 -2.59
N VAL A 56 32.58 -13.98 -3.73
CA VAL A 56 31.17 -14.27 -4.10
C VAL A 56 30.93 -15.77 -4.18
N ARG A 57 31.81 -16.54 -4.83
CA ARG A 57 31.67 -18.02 -4.89
C ARG A 57 31.69 -18.67 -3.51
N HIS A 58 32.46 -18.13 -2.56
CA HIS A 58 32.57 -18.67 -1.21
C HIS A 58 31.42 -18.23 -0.29
N LYS A 59 31.06 -16.94 -0.31
CA LYS A 59 30.03 -16.37 0.58
C LYS A 59 28.60 -16.55 0.05
N LEU A 60 28.41 -16.51 -1.26
CA LEU A 60 27.13 -16.64 -1.96
C LEU A 60 27.11 -17.93 -2.77
N SER A 61 27.53 -19.03 -2.16
CA SER A 61 27.41 -20.35 -2.78
C SER A 61 25.93 -20.69 -2.99
N LYS A 62 25.61 -21.48 -4.02
CA LYS A 62 24.21 -21.88 -4.33
C LYS A 62 23.49 -22.48 -3.11
N GLN A 63 24.22 -23.12 -2.20
CA GLN A 63 23.69 -23.68 -0.95
C GLN A 63 23.32 -22.60 0.07
N VAL A 64 24.16 -21.59 0.26
CA VAL A 64 23.86 -20.45 1.16
C VAL A 64 22.69 -19.65 0.62
N VAL A 65 22.65 -19.41 -0.69
CA VAL A 65 21.51 -18.75 -1.35
C VAL A 65 20.22 -19.53 -1.13
N HIS A 66 20.27 -20.86 -1.29
CA HIS A 66 19.12 -21.72 -1.02
C HIS A 66 18.65 -21.64 0.44
N GLN A 67 19.56 -21.66 1.40
CA GLN A 67 19.24 -21.49 2.82
C GLN A 67 18.63 -20.13 3.12
N LEU A 68 19.13 -19.06 2.50
CA LEU A 68 18.60 -17.71 2.62
C LEU A 68 17.17 -17.61 2.07
N VAL A 69 16.93 -18.19 0.89
CA VAL A 69 15.59 -18.27 0.28
C VAL A 69 14.64 -19.07 1.19
N GLN A 70 15.08 -20.20 1.74
CA GLN A 70 14.27 -20.99 2.67
C GLN A 70 13.90 -20.20 3.93
N GLN A 71 14.84 -19.44 4.49
CA GLN A 71 14.59 -18.61 5.67
C GLN A 71 13.61 -17.47 5.36
N ILE A 72 13.73 -16.83 4.19
CA ILE A 72 12.79 -15.80 3.74
C ILE A 72 11.40 -16.39 3.56
N VAL A 73 11.28 -17.56 2.93
CA VAL A 73 9.99 -18.25 2.74
C VAL A 73 9.36 -18.62 4.09
N LYS A 74 10.17 -19.07 5.06
CA LYS A 74 9.69 -19.32 6.42
C LYS A 74 9.18 -18.03 7.08
N ASN A 75 9.89 -16.93 6.97
CA ASN A 75 9.46 -15.64 7.51
C ASN A 75 8.18 -15.12 6.85
N GLU A 76 8.07 -15.22 5.53
CA GLU A 76 6.86 -14.87 4.78
C GLU A 76 5.67 -15.74 5.17
N SER A 77 5.87 -17.06 5.32
CA SER A 77 4.81 -17.95 5.82
C SER A 77 4.35 -17.60 7.24
N GLN A 78 5.27 -17.14 8.11
CA GLN A 78 4.93 -16.70 9.46
C GLN A 78 4.16 -15.37 9.44
N LYS A 79 4.52 -14.44 8.56
CA LYS A 79 3.76 -13.20 8.36
C LYS A 79 2.35 -13.50 7.82
N LEU A 80 2.24 -14.38 6.82
CA LEU A 80 0.94 -14.82 6.29
C LEU A 80 0.10 -15.51 7.36
N MET A 81 0.71 -16.34 8.22
CA MET A 81 0.00 -16.95 9.35
C MET A 81 -0.55 -15.89 10.31
N LYS A 82 0.24 -14.88 10.67
CA LYS A 82 -0.22 -13.77 11.51
C LYS A 82 -1.35 -12.97 10.85
N VAL A 83 -1.23 -12.68 9.55
CA VAL A 83 -2.29 -11.99 8.79
C VAL A 83 -3.55 -12.84 8.74
N ASN A 84 -3.43 -14.15 8.53
CA ASN A 84 -4.56 -15.08 8.53
C ASN A 84 -5.22 -15.17 9.91
N GLU A 85 -4.46 -15.17 11.00
CA GLU A 85 -5.01 -15.08 12.36
C GLU A 85 -5.79 -13.78 12.57
N GLN A 86 -5.29 -12.64 12.07
CA GLN A 86 -6.02 -11.37 12.14
C GLN A 86 -7.26 -11.38 11.24
N LEU A 87 -7.17 -11.94 10.02
CA LEU A 87 -8.31 -12.09 9.12
C LEU A 87 -9.36 -13.06 9.68
N GLN A 88 -8.95 -14.11 10.41
CA GLN A 88 -9.85 -15.01 11.09
C GLN A 88 -10.59 -14.29 12.23
N ARG A 89 -9.91 -13.41 12.98
CA ARG A 89 -10.57 -12.52 13.96
C ARG A 89 -11.56 -11.58 13.29
N VAL A 90 -11.17 -10.96 12.17
CA VAL A 90 -12.08 -10.11 11.39
C VAL A 90 -13.26 -10.92 10.85
N SER A 91 -13.04 -12.13 10.34
CA SER A 91 -14.09 -13.03 9.86
C SER A 91 -15.05 -13.47 10.96
N GLN A 92 -14.56 -13.71 12.18
CA GLN A 92 -15.41 -13.95 13.35
C GLN A 92 -16.28 -12.74 13.71
N LEU A 93 -15.78 -11.53 13.48
CA LEU A 93 -16.53 -10.28 13.69
C LEU A 93 -17.49 -9.95 12.54
N VAL A 94 -17.16 -10.37 11.32
CA VAL A 94 -17.91 -10.11 10.08
C VAL A 94 -18.92 -11.22 9.77
N GLN A 95 -18.86 -12.38 10.44
CA GLN A 95 -19.92 -13.40 10.34
C GLN A 95 -21.29 -12.74 10.64
N PRO A 96 -22.27 -12.92 9.74
CA PRO A 96 -23.34 -11.96 9.54
C PRO A 96 -24.31 -11.97 10.71
N ILE A 97 -24.62 -10.78 11.24
CA ILE A 97 -25.92 -10.06 11.36
C ILE A 97 -27.24 -10.88 11.51
N ILE A 98 -27.24 -12.22 11.48
CA ILE A 98 -28.41 -13.09 11.66
C ILE A 98 -28.26 -13.91 12.95
N VAL A 99 -28.05 -13.25 14.08
CA VAL A 99 -28.55 -13.81 15.35
C VAL A 99 -29.08 -12.65 16.19
N PRO A 100 -30.39 -12.64 16.50
CA PRO A 100 -30.93 -11.71 17.50
C PRO A 100 -30.21 -12.01 18.82
N GLU A 101 -29.49 -11.01 19.34
CA GLU A 101 -28.89 -11.04 20.67
C GLU A 101 -28.14 -12.35 21.02
N SER A 102 -27.15 -12.74 20.22
CA SER A 102 -26.21 -13.76 20.68
C SER A 102 -25.38 -13.23 21.85
N LYS A 103 -25.51 -13.91 22.99
CA LYS A 103 -25.02 -13.59 24.33
C LYS A 103 -23.49 -13.58 24.51
N GLY A 104 -22.72 -13.19 23.50
CA GLY A 104 -21.27 -13.10 23.60
C GLY A 104 -20.66 -12.39 22.40
N GLY A 105 -20.22 -11.14 22.60
CA GLY A 105 -19.46 -10.41 21.59
C GLY A 105 -19.83 -8.93 21.55
N LEU A 106 -19.10 -8.15 22.35
CA LEU A 106 -19.01 -6.69 22.39
C LEU A 106 -20.35 -5.93 22.48
N SER A 107 -20.48 -5.11 23.53
CA SER A 107 -21.60 -4.18 23.66
C SER A 107 -21.71 -3.31 22.41
N ALA A 108 -22.93 -2.90 22.03
CA ALA A 108 -23.13 -1.93 20.94
C ALA A 108 -22.24 -0.68 21.12
N GLN A 109 -21.97 -0.34 22.39
CA GLN A 109 -21.02 0.67 22.85
C GLN A 109 -19.59 0.46 22.31
N GLU A 110 -19.07 -0.76 22.43
CA GLU A 110 -17.70 -1.12 22.10
C GLU A 110 -17.52 -1.25 20.58
N ARG A 111 -18.56 -1.73 19.89
CA ARG A 111 -18.59 -1.84 18.43
C ARG A 111 -18.56 -0.47 17.75
N VAL A 112 -19.27 0.52 18.29
CA VAL A 112 -19.27 1.89 17.73
C VAL A 112 -17.92 2.59 17.95
N THR A 113 -17.25 2.38 19.09
CA THR A 113 -15.88 2.90 19.31
C THR A 113 -14.86 2.24 18.41
N GLN A 114 -14.92 0.92 18.21
CA GLN A 114 -14.00 0.22 17.31
C GLN A 114 -14.22 0.62 15.85
N LEU A 115 -15.46 0.88 15.45
CA LEU A 115 -15.76 1.40 14.12
C LEU A 115 -15.15 2.79 13.91
N GLN A 116 -15.12 3.64 14.95
CA GLN A 116 -14.44 4.94 14.90
C GLN A 116 -12.92 4.79 14.76
N GLU A 117 -12.29 3.94 15.57
CA GLU A 117 -10.84 3.68 15.48
C GLU A 117 -10.45 3.19 14.09
N LEU A 118 -11.27 2.34 13.47
CA LEU A 118 -11.05 1.87 12.11
C LEU A 118 -11.26 2.95 11.05
N VAL A 119 -12.24 3.83 11.23
CA VAL A 119 -12.50 4.95 10.30
C VAL A 119 -11.38 6.00 10.35
N GLU A 120 -10.82 6.27 11.52
CA GLU A 120 -9.68 7.18 11.68
C GLU A 120 -8.39 6.62 11.05
N VAL A 121 -8.23 5.30 11.00
CA VAL A 121 -7.05 4.61 10.44
C VAL A 121 -7.17 4.35 8.92
N LEU A 122 -8.31 4.67 8.29
CA LEU A 122 -8.48 4.49 6.84
C LEU A 122 -7.49 5.37 6.05
N PRO A 123 -6.60 4.75 5.24
CA PRO A 123 -5.61 5.48 4.44
C PRO A 123 -6.28 6.42 3.44
N GLU A 124 -5.55 7.47 3.05
CA GLU A 124 -5.95 8.31 1.94
C GLU A 124 -5.84 7.55 0.61
N PRO A 125 -6.71 7.86 -0.38
CA PRO A 125 -6.70 7.21 -1.69
C PRO A 125 -5.31 7.25 -2.34
N GLU A 126 -4.55 8.33 -2.15
CA GLU A 126 -3.23 8.50 -2.75
C GLU A 126 -2.25 7.38 -2.38
N TYR A 127 -2.32 6.83 -1.15
CA TYR A 127 -1.43 5.77 -0.69
C TYR A 127 -1.84 4.38 -1.20
N LEU A 128 -3.12 4.16 -1.50
CA LEU A 128 -3.62 2.87 -1.99
C LEU A 128 -3.28 2.64 -3.47
N PHE A 129 -3.20 3.73 -4.25
CA PHE A 129 -2.97 3.67 -5.68
C PHE A 129 -1.60 4.25 -6.09
N ALA A 130 -0.65 4.38 -5.15
CA ALA A 130 0.69 4.90 -5.42
C ALA A 130 1.54 3.95 -6.31
N PHE A 131 1.30 2.64 -6.25
CA PHE A 131 2.05 1.64 -7.01
C PHE A 131 1.78 1.72 -8.52
N ASP A 132 0.60 2.19 -8.96
CA ASP A 132 0.29 2.37 -10.38
C ASP A 132 1.02 3.57 -11.02
N ARG A 133 1.62 4.47 -10.23
CA ARG A 133 2.42 5.58 -10.78
C ARG A 133 3.92 5.31 -10.82
N GLY A 134 4.42 4.37 -10.01
CA GLY A 134 5.86 4.23 -9.75
C GLY A 134 6.57 3.12 -10.52
N ASP A 135 5.81 2.18 -11.09
CA ASP A 135 6.37 1.03 -11.82
C ASP A 135 6.49 1.30 -13.33
N GLU A 136 5.62 2.11 -13.93
CA GLU A 136 5.66 2.42 -15.37
C GLU A 136 6.81 3.39 -15.75
N ASP A 137 7.06 4.45 -14.95
CA ASP A 137 8.12 5.42 -15.24
C ASP A 137 9.53 4.78 -15.19
N LYS A 138 9.70 3.71 -14.39
CA LYS A 138 10.97 2.96 -14.32
C LYS A 138 11.14 1.99 -15.47
N GLU A 139 10.04 1.37 -15.95
CA GLU A 139 10.08 0.50 -17.12
C GLU A 139 10.37 1.29 -18.40
N GLU A 140 9.84 2.52 -18.52
CA GLU A 140 10.16 3.42 -19.64
C GLU A 140 11.63 3.90 -19.64
N GLU A 141 12.20 4.22 -18.46
CA GLU A 141 13.62 4.57 -18.34
C GLU A 141 14.54 3.37 -18.66
N GLU A 142 14.19 2.17 -18.19
CA GLU A 142 14.96 0.94 -18.46
C GLU A 142 14.91 0.52 -19.95
N GLU A 143 13.77 0.69 -20.64
CA GLU A 143 13.66 0.44 -22.08
C GLU A 143 14.43 1.47 -22.93
N GLN A 144 14.39 2.75 -22.56
CA GLN A 144 15.14 3.79 -23.27
C GLN A 144 16.65 3.59 -23.13
N ASP A 145 17.13 3.22 -21.95
CA ASP A 145 18.54 2.92 -21.73
C ASP A 145 19.00 1.64 -22.48
N ALA A 146 18.14 0.63 -22.60
CA ALA A 146 18.43 -0.58 -23.39
C ALA A 146 18.55 -0.27 -24.89
N ARG A 147 17.62 0.52 -25.46
CA ARG A 147 17.66 0.92 -26.88
C ARG A 147 18.91 1.74 -27.22
N LYS A 148 19.29 2.68 -26.34
CA LYS A 148 20.50 3.50 -26.48
C LYS A 148 21.79 2.67 -26.40
N TYR A 149 21.74 1.53 -25.72
CA TYR A 149 22.85 0.58 -25.63
C TYR A 149 22.99 -0.30 -26.88
N GLU A 150 21.89 -0.64 -27.56
CA GLU A 150 21.90 -1.38 -28.82
C GLU A 150 22.34 -0.50 -30.01
N GLU A 151 21.86 0.74 -30.07
CA GLU A 151 22.26 1.72 -31.10
C GLU A 151 23.78 1.98 -31.07
N ARG A 152 24.36 2.07 -29.86
CA ARG A 152 25.83 2.20 -29.67
C ARG A 152 26.64 0.95 -30.03
N LYS A 153 26.02 -0.23 -30.09
CA LYS A 153 26.70 -1.45 -30.56
C LYS A 153 26.71 -1.55 -32.07
N GLU A 154 25.65 -1.11 -32.75
CA GLU A 154 25.57 -1.10 -34.21
C GLU A 154 26.52 -0.07 -34.82
N ASP A 155 26.65 1.12 -34.23
CA ASP A 155 27.59 2.16 -34.69
C ASP A 155 29.07 1.73 -34.60
N LYS A 156 29.40 0.73 -33.78
CA LYS A 156 30.78 0.20 -33.65
C LYS A 156 31.11 -0.96 -34.60
N LEU A 157 30.15 -1.43 -35.38
CA LEU A 157 30.34 -2.45 -36.42
C LEU A 157 30.44 -1.86 -37.84
N GLY A 158 30.39 -0.53 -37.96
CA GLY A 158 30.32 0.19 -39.24
C GLY A 158 31.64 0.76 -39.80
N ASP A 159 32.81 0.45 -39.24
CA ASP A 159 34.09 0.88 -39.82
C ASP A 159 35.14 -0.23 -39.74
N GLY A 160 35.11 -1.09 -40.76
CA GLY A 160 35.96 -2.26 -40.92
C GLY A 160 35.83 -2.81 -42.33
N ASN A 161 36.13 -1.98 -43.33
CA ASN A 161 36.52 -2.50 -44.63
C ASN A 161 37.83 -3.24 -44.44
N ASP A 162 37.81 -4.57 -44.55
CA ASP A 162 38.76 -5.34 -45.36
C ASP A 162 38.48 -6.85 -45.22
N GLU A 163 38.55 -7.53 -46.37
CA GLU A 163 38.59 -8.99 -46.55
C GLU A 163 37.34 -9.83 -46.25
N GLU A 164 36.37 -9.85 -47.17
CA GLU A 164 35.65 -11.09 -47.50
C GLU A 164 34.94 -10.98 -48.88
N ASN A 165 35.76 -10.94 -49.94
CA ASN A 165 35.28 -10.94 -51.33
C ASN A 165 35.67 -12.25 -52.04
N LEU A 166 35.26 -13.38 -51.49
CA LEU A 166 35.45 -14.71 -52.10
C LEU A 166 34.23 -15.59 -51.86
N GLY A 167 33.14 -15.29 -52.57
CA GLY A 167 32.02 -16.23 -52.63
C GLY A 167 30.69 -15.64 -53.05
N ASN A 168 30.61 -14.98 -54.20
CA ASN A 168 29.34 -14.84 -54.93
C ASN A 168 29.60 -14.53 -56.41
N ARG A 169 30.00 -15.57 -57.15
CA ARG A 169 29.77 -15.66 -58.60
C ARG A 169 28.54 -16.54 -58.80
N LEU A 170 27.35 -15.95 -58.81
CA LEU A 170 26.16 -16.57 -59.39
C LEU A 170 25.22 -15.47 -59.93
N ILE A 171 25.15 -15.46 -61.27
CA ILE A 171 24.04 -15.08 -62.16
C ILE A 171 23.35 -13.73 -61.87
N VAL A 172 23.58 -12.78 -62.79
CA VAL A 172 22.92 -11.47 -62.84
C VAL A 172 21.63 -11.61 -63.66
N ASP A 173 20.48 -11.55 -63.00
CA ASP A 173 19.19 -11.37 -63.67
C ASP A 173 18.98 -9.89 -64.03
N ASN A 174 18.61 -9.63 -65.28
CA ASN A 174 18.34 -8.30 -65.83
C ASN A 174 16.85 -7.93 -65.74
N GLU A 175 16.31 -7.85 -64.53
CA GLU A 175 15.00 -7.20 -64.31
C GLU A 175 15.14 -6.04 -63.32
N ALA A 176 14.36 -4.98 -63.57
CA ALA A 176 14.41 -3.74 -62.83
C ALA A 176 14.10 -3.98 -61.34
N ARG A 177 15.11 -3.76 -60.48
CA ARG A 177 14.97 -3.76 -59.02
C ARG A 177 13.83 -2.82 -58.63
N VAL A 178 12.78 -3.39 -58.03
CA VAL A 178 11.78 -2.64 -57.27
C VAL A 178 12.52 -1.89 -56.17
N GLU A 179 12.36 -0.56 -56.10
CA GLU A 179 12.86 0.26 -55.00
C GLU A 179 12.25 -0.25 -53.70
N SER A 180 13.05 -1.01 -52.95
CA SER A 180 12.65 -1.44 -51.62
C SER A 180 12.59 -0.21 -50.74
N ILE A 181 11.39 0.26 -50.42
CA ILE A 181 11.16 1.14 -49.26
C ILE A 181 12.01 0.56 -48.13
N SER A 182 12.91 1.37 -47.58
CA SER A 182 13.89 0.87 -46.63
C SER A 182 13.14 0.22 -45.46
N LYS A 183 13.38 -1.08 -45.23
CA LYS A 183 12.69 -1.85 -44.16
C LYS A 183 12.74 -1.12 -42.81
N ARG A 184 13.81 -0.35 -42.60
CA ARG A 184 14.04 0.52 -41.45
C ARG A 184 12.97 1.61 -41.26
N GLN A 185 12.56 2.29 -42.33
CA GLN A 185 11.49 3.30 -42.25
C GLN A 185 10.14 2.67 -41.93
N LEU A 186 9.88 1.49 -42.49
CA LEU A 186 8.67 0.73 -42.20
C LEU A 186 8.65 0.28 -40.73
N GLU A 187 9.76 -0.26 -40.23
CA GLU A 187 9.92 -0.69 -38.84
C GLU A 187 9.79 0.48 -37.85
N GLU A 188 10.31 1.67 -38.18
CA GLU A 188 10.14 2.88 -37.37
C GLU A 188 8.70 3.37 -37.33
N GLU A 189 7.97 3.30 -38.45
CA GLU A 189 6.54 3.63 -38.51
C GLU A 189 5.70 2.64 -37.71
N TYR A 190 6.00 1.33 -37.80
CA TYR A 190 5.36 0.31 -36.97
C TYR A 190 5.67 0.48 -35.48
N ALA A 191 6.92 0.78 -35.12
CA ALA A 191 7.31 1.01 -33.73
C ALA A 191 6.61 2.24 -33.14
N LYS A 192 6.45 3.31 -33.95
CA LYS A 192 5.70 4.50 -33.55
C LYS A 192 4.21 4.18 -33.35
N ALA A 193 3.59 3.48 -34.29
CA ALA A 193 2.18 3.08 -34.19
C ALA A 193 1.92 2.21 -32.94
N VAL A 194 2.78 1.22 -32.67
CA VAL A 194 2.68 0.39 -31.46
C VAL A 194 2.87 1.22 -30.19
N SER A 195 3.79 2.19 -30.19
CA SER A 195 3.98 3.07 -29.03
C SER A 195 2.79 4.00 -28.77
N GLU A 196 2.07 4.39 -29.81
CA GLU A 196 0.86 5.21 -29.70
C GLU A 196 -0.32 4.37 -29.19
N GLU A 197 -0.51 3.15 -29.69
CA GLU A 197 -1.52 2.21 -29.18
C GLU A 197 -1.31 1.89 -27.69
N ILE A 198 -0.06 1.63 -27.27
CA ILE A 198 0.27 1.38 -25.86
C ILE A 198 -0.05 2.61 -24.99
N LYS A 199 0.24 3.83 -25.47
CA LYS A 199 -0.08 5.07 -24.74
C LYS A 199 -1.58 5.27 -24.58
N GLU A 200 -2.38 4.94 -25.60
CA GLU A 200 -3.83 5.02 -25.53
C GLU A 200 -4.40 4.01 -24.52
N ASP A 201 -3.92 2.77 -24.52
CA ASP A 201 -4.32 1.74 -23.56
C ASP A 201 -3.93 2.10 -22.12
N VAL A 202 -2.74 2.67 -21.92
CA VAL A 202 -2.29 3.18 -20.61
C VAL A 202 -3.15 4.36 -20.16
N ALA A 203 -3.51 5.27 -21.06
CA ALA A 203 -4.39 6.39 -20.75
C ALA A 203 -5.79 5.93 -20.32
N LEU A 204 -6.35 4.91 -20.97
CA LEU A 204 -7.63 4.31 -20.60
C LEU A 204 -7.58 3.64 -19.22
N ARG A 205 -6.49 2.92 -18.91
CA ARG A 205 -6.27 2.34 -17.57
C ARG A 205 -6.13 3.41 -16.49
N ARG A 206 -5.41 4.50 -16.77
CA ARG A 206 -5.28 5.65 -15.86
C ARG A 206 -6.63 6.32 -15.59
N ALA A 207 -7.47 6.49 -16.61
CA ALA A 207 -8.82 7.03 -16.44
C ALA A 207 -9.69 6.14 -15.54
N SER A 208 -9.67 4.82 -15.77
CA SER A 208 -10.41 3.85 -14.95
C SER A 208 -9.93 3.82 -13.49
N ASN A 209 -8.61 3.91 -13.27
CA ASN A 209 -8.04 3.98 -11.92
C ASN A 209 -8.37 5.30 -11.21
N GLU A 210 -8.43 6.42 -11.94
CA GLU A 210 -8.83 7.70 -11.38
C GLU A 210 -10.33 7.72 -10.99
N GLU A 211 -11.19 7.06 -11.76
CA GLU A 211 -12.58 6.82 -11.36
C GLU A 211 -12.69 5.95 -10.09
N LEU A 212 -11.87 4.91 -9.95
CA LEU A 212 -11.81 4.07 -8.76
C LEU A 212 -11.34 4.85 -7.53
N ARG A 213 -10.36 5.74 -7.70
CA ARG A 213 -9.88 6.65 -6.66
C ARG A 213 -10.98 7.59 -6.18
N GLN A 214 -11.73 8.17 -7.11
CA GLN A 214 -12.87 9.04 -6.79
C GLN A 214 -13.95 8.28 -6.03
N LYS A 215 -14.34 7.08 -6.50
CA LYS A 215 -15.31 6.21 -5.80
C LYS A 215 -14.87 5.85 -4.38
N TYR A 216 -13.59 5.53 -4.20
CA TYR A 216 -13.05 5.25 -2.86
C TYR A 216 -13.07 6.49 -1.97
N ALA A 217 -12.68 7.65 -2.50
CA ALA A 217 -12.71 8.91 -1.76
C ALA A 217 -14.15 9.26 -1.31
N GLU A 218 -15.13 9.11 -2.21
CA GLU A 218 -16.55 9.30 -1.90
C GLU A 218 -17.01 8.33 -0.80
N LEU A 219 -16.74 7.03 -0.94
CA LEU A 219 -17.09 6.02 0.08
C LEU A 219 -16.45 6.33 1.44
N ARG A 220 -15.18 6.77 1.45
CA ARG A 220 -14.47 7.17 2.67
C ARG A 220 -15.16 8.37 3.34
N THR A 221 -15.52 9.39 2.57
CA THR A 221 -16.23 10.57 3.12
C THR A 221 -17.60 10.19 3.68
N GLN A 222 -18.37 9.35 2.98
CA GLN A 222 -19.67 8.86 3.45
C GLN A 222 -19.52 8.06 4.75
N LEU A 223 -18.50 7.21 4.86
CA LEU A 223 -18.26 6.42 6.06
C LEU A 223 -17.86 7.28 7.27
N ILE A 224 -17.05 8.33 7.04
CA ILE A 224 -16.72 9.34 8.06
C ILE A 224 -17.99 10.07 8.52
N GLU A 225 -18.86 10.47 7.58
CA GLU A 225 -20.10 11.17 7.92
C GLU A 225 -21.07 10.29 8.71
N VAL A 226 -21.26 9.04 8.29
CA VAL A 226 -22.14 8.07 8.96
C VAL A 226 -21.62 7.73 10.35
N SER A 227 -20.32 7.49 10.50
CA SER A 227 -19.72 7.24 11.82
C SER A 227 -19.86 8.44 12.76
N GLY A 228 -19.64 9.66 12.26
CA GLY A 228 -19.88 10.90 13.02
C GLY A 228 -21.34 11.05 13.48
N LYS A 229 -22.31 10.78 12.61
CA LYS A 229 -23.75 10.76 12.96
C LYS A 229 -24.08 9.72 14.03
N LEU A 230 -23.49 8.53 13.93
CA LEU A 230 -23.68 7.43 14.88
C LEU A 230 -23.14 7.81 16.28
N ILE A 231 -22.01 8.49 16.34
CA ILE A 231 -21.44 9.02 17.59
C ILE A 231 -22.37 10.07 18.21
N TYR A 232 -22.87 11.01 17.40
CA TYR A 232 -23.77 12.05 17.89
C TYR A 232 -25.05 11.46 18.49
N GLU A 233 -25.72 10.54 17.78
CA GLU A 233 -26.92 9.88 18.30
C GLU A 233 -26.59 9.03 19.55
N ARG A 234 -25.41 8.41 19.62
CA ARG A 234 -24.97 7.71 20.83
C ARG A 234 -24.77 8.65 22.02
N GLN A 235 -24.04 9.76 21.85
CA GLN A 235 -23.82 10.74 22.91
C GLN A 235 -25.15 11.34 23.40
N LYS A 236 -26.09 11.54 22.47
CA LYS A 236 -27.45 11.97 22.77
C LYS A 236 -28.23 10.92 23.56
N ILE A 237 -28.13 9.63 23.20
CA ILE A 237 -28.73 8.54 24.00
C ILE A 237 -28.13 8.52 25.41
N GLU A 238 -26.81 8.61 25.54
CA GLU A 238 -26.14 8.63 26.85
C GLU A 238 -26.54 9.86 27.69
N TYR A 239 -26.74 11.01 27.06
CA TYR A 239 -27.26 12.20 27.72
C TYR A 239 -28.70 11.99 28.19
N LEU A 240 -29.56 11.41 27.34
CA LEU A 240 -30.95 11.14 27.66
C LEU A 240 -31.10 10.09 28.77
N THR A 241 -30.28 9.04 28.80
CA THR A 241 -30.29 8.05 29.89
C THR A 241 -29.85 8.69 31.21
N LYS A 242 -28.79 9.51 31.22
CA LYS A 242 -28.37 10.28 32.40
C LYS A 242 -29.46 11.25 32.86
N LEU A 243 -30.18 11.88 31.94
CA LEU A 243 -31.29 12.77 32.26
C LEU A 243 -32.49 11.98 32.83
N GLU A 244 -32.77 10.80 32.29
CA GLU A 244 -33.79 9.89 32.80
C GLU A 244 -33.44 9.42 34.21
N GLU A 245 -32.20 9.04 34.47
CA GLU A 245 -31.71 8.70 35.81
C GLU A 245 -31.88 9.87 36.78
N LYS A 246 -31.46 11.08 36.39
CA LYS A 246 -31.65 12.29 37.21
C LYS A 246 -33.13 12.58 37.48
N THR A 247 -34.00 12.43 36.51
CA THR A 247 -35.45 12.64 36.69
C THR A 247 -36.10 11.53 37.51
N ARG A 248 -35.65 10.27 37.40
CA ARG A 248 -36.05 9.18 38.29
C ARG A 248 -35.62 9.44 39.73
N VAL A 249 -34.40 9.93 39.94
CA VAL A 249 -33.92 10.35 41.27
C VAL A 249 -34.82 11.46 41.82
N ILE A 250 -35.13 12.50 41.02
CA ILE A 250 -36.02 13.59 41.45
C ILE A 250 -37.44 13.10 41.77
N LYS A 251 -37.98 12.17 40.98
CA LYS A 251 -39.31 11.56 41.23
C LYS A 251 -39.34 10.67 42.47
N ASN A 252 -38.22 10.02 42.79
CA ASN A 252 -38.07 9.13 43.94
C ASN A 252 -37.62 9.85 45.22
N ILE A 253 -37.32 11.16 45.17
CA ILE A 253 -37.26 11.98 46.37
C ILE A 253 -38.69 11.96 46.93
N PRO A 254 -38.93 11.36 48.12
CA PRO A 254 -40.23 11.45 48.73
C PRO A 254 -40.55 12.93 48.86
N ARG A 255 -41.65 13.37 48.24
CA ARG A 255 -42.26 14.64 48.59
C ARG A 255 -42.40 14.58 50.10
N LYS A 256 -41.61 15.37 50.83
CA LYS A 256 -41.79 15.53 52.26
C LYS A 256 -43.22 16.04 52.45
N ASP A 257 -44.14 15.14 52.73
CA ASP A 257 -45.44 15.40 53.36
C ASP A 257 -45.25 15.88 54.82
N GLU A 258 -44.08 16.46 55.14
CA GLU A 258 -43.82 17.15 56.42
C GLU A 258 -44.70 18.40 56.55
N GLY A 259 -45.21 18.97 55.45
CA GLY A 259 -46.14 20.10 55.52
C GLY A 259 -47.60 19.71 55.80
N ARG A 260 -48.02 18.49 55.45
CA ARG A 260 -49.44 18.10 55.51
C ARG A 260 -49.81 17.48 56.87
N THR A 261 -48.93 16.63 57.38
CA THR A 261 -49.06 16.02 58.71
C THR A 261 -48.92 17.04 59.84
N ASP A 262 -48.05 18.04 59.67
CA ASP A 262 -47.85 19.09 60.68
C ASP A 262 -48.99 20.11 60.68
N LEU A 263 -49.60 20.39 59.51
CA LEU A 263 -50.81 21.20 59.40
C LEU A 263 -52.02 20.52 60.05
N ASP A 264 -52.24 19.23 59.81
CA ASP A 264 -53.33 18.47 60.43
C ASP A 264 -53.14 18.37 61.95
N ALA A 265 -51.90 18.22 62.42
CA ALA A 265 -51.56 18.26 63.85
C ALA A 265 -51.76 19.65 64.47
N GLN A 266 -51.52 20.73 63.73
CA GLN A 266 -51.80 22.11 64.17
C GLN A 266 -53.29 22.42 64.18
N ILE A 267 -54.06 21.96 63.18
CA ILE A 267 -55.52 22.10 63.11
C ILE A 267 -56.18 21.35 64.27
N THR A 268 -55.70 20.13 64.58
CA THR A 268 -56.21 19.35 65.71
C THR A 268 -55.90 20.03 67.05
N ARG A 269 -54.68 20.56 67.21
CA ARG A 269 -54.31 21.35 68.40
C ARG A 269 -55.16 22.62 68.54
N PHE A 270 -55.42 23.31 67.44
CA PHE A 270 -56.25 24.51 67.43
C PHE A 270 -57.70 24.20 67.81
N ARG A 271 -58.27 23.11 67.28
CA ARG A 271 -59.61 22.64 67.62
C ARG A 271 -59.76 22.33 69.12
N ILE A 272 -58.78 21.62 69.69
CA ILE A 272 -58.76 21.32 71.13
C ILE A 272 -58.68 22.62 71.96
N LEU A 273 -57.94 23.61 71.49
CA LEU A 273 -57.77 24.89 72.20
C LEU A 273 -59.05 25.72 72.14
N VAL A 274 -59.76 25.72 71.01
CA VAL A 274 -61.07 26.35 70.86
C VAL A 274 -62.12 25.65 71.74
N GLU A 275 -62.18 24.31 71.74
CA GLU A 275 -63.10 23.57 72.62
C GLU A 275 -62.81 23.83 74.11
N LYS A 276 -61.53 23.93 74.48
CA LYS A 276 -61.14 24.30 75.86
C LYS A 276 -61.48 25.74 76.22
N LEU A 277 -61.38 26.67 75.28
CA LEU A 277 -61.80 28.05 75.49
C LEU A 277 -63.31 28.15 75.64
N GLU A 278 -64.07 27.46 74.79
CA GLU A 278 -65.53 27.41 74.84
C GLU A 278 -66.02 26.86 76.19
N TYR A 279 -65.36 25.82 76.71
CA TYR A 279 -65.61 25.29 78.07
C TYR A 279 -65.18 26.24 79.21
N ALA A 280 -64.18 27.08 79.00
CA ALA A 280 -63.70 28.02 80.02
C ALA A 280 -64.49 29.34 80.04
N THR A 281 -65.18 29.67 78.95
CA THR A 281 -66.04 30.86 78.81
C THR A 281 -67.51 30.59 79.07
N SER A 282 -67.90 29.33 79.28
CA SER A 282 -69.25 28.90 79.68
C SER A 282 -69.32 28.56 81.16
#